data_AF-A0AA87PWR3-F1
#
_entry.id   AF-A0AA87PWR3-F1
#
_cell.length_a   1.000
_cell.length_b   1.000
_cell.length_c   1.000
_cell.angle_alpha   90.00
_cell.angle_beta   90.00
_cell.angle_gamma   90.00
#
_symmetry.space_group_name_H-M   'P 1'
#
loop_
_entity.id
_entity.type
_entity.pdbx_description
1 polymer ?
#
loop_
_entity_poly.entity_id
_entity_poly.type
_entity_poly.pdbx_seq_one_letter_code
_entity_poly.pdbx_strand_id
1 'polypeptide(L)'
;MHALAKADTVTTIYPSIDELKAQARRLRQAMAERGNDIAHSAALELVAKQHGLRDWNTLSALAAKPNVAPSVPFAVGSAVRGRYLNQPFTGKVLALSEQAGGLHKITIHFDEPVDVVTFESFSAFRRRINAQIDADGISPRKTSDGVPHLLLDI
;
A
#
# COMPACT_ATOMS: atom_id res chain seq x y z
N MET A 1 -36.13 4.21 -5.45
CA MET A 1 -35.16 3.11 -5.68
C MET A 1 -33.81 3.74 -6.01
N HIS A 2 -33.06 4.21 -5.01
CA HIS A 2 -31.73 4.80 -5.20
C HIS A 2 -30.69 3.68 -5.09
N ALA A 3 -30.05 3.35 -6.21
CA ALA A 3 -28.90 2.47 -6.24
C ALA A 3 -27.68 3.24 -5.72
N LEU A 4 -27.17 2.82 -4.55
CA LEU A 4 -25.90 3.28 -4.01
C LEU A 4 -24.77 2.74 -4.89
N ALA A 5 -24.16 3.64 -5.67
CA ALA A 5 -22.90 3.38 -6.36
C ALA A 5 -21.83 3.04 -5.32
N LYS A 6 -21.24 1.85 -5.47
CA LYS A 6 -20.11 1.40 -4.67
C LYS A 6 -18.96 2.38 -4.91
N ALA A 7 -18.47 2.99 -3.83
CA ALA A 7 -17.24 3.76 -3.87
C ALA A 7 -16.08 2.76 -3.99
N ASP A 8 -15.64 2.51 -5.22
CA ASP A 8 -14.35 1.90 -5.47
C ASP A 8 -13.28 2.92 -5.05
N THR A 9 -12.74 2.78 -3.85
CA THR A 9 -11.54 3.49 -3.42
C THR A 9 -10.36 2.98 -4.24
N VAL A 10 -10.19 3.56 -5.43
CA VAL A 10 -8.93 3.46 -6.18
C VAL A 10 -7.91 4.27 -5.38
N THR A 11 -6.94 3.60 -4.78
CA THR A 11 -5.75 4.25 -4.19
C THR A 11 -5.00 4.94 -5.33
N THR A 12 -5.30 6.22 -5.57
CA THR A 12 -4.61 7.02 -6.58
C THR A 12 -3.19 7.28 -6.10
N ILE A 13 -2.23 6.56 -6.66
CA ILE A 13 -0.80 6.81 -6.46
C ILE A 13 -0.44 8.02 -7.32
N TYR A 14 0.10 9.06 -6.68
CA TYR A 14 0.58 10.26 -7.38
C TYR A 14 2.09 10.18 -7.57
N PRO A 15 2.65 10.62 -8.71
CA PRO A 15 4.10 10.76 -8.86
C PRO A 15 4.67 11.69 -7.79
N SER A 16 5.96 11.57 -7.53
CA SER A 16 6.66 12.46 -6.59
C SER A 16 6.55 13.92 -7.01
N ILE A 17 6.68 14.84 -6.05
CA ILE A 17 6.64 16.29 -6.33
C ILE A 17 7.68 16.69 -7.40
N ASP A 18 8.86 16.06 -7.40
CA ASP A 18 9.92 16.34 -8.37
C ASP A 18 9.55 15.87 -9.78
N GLU A 19 8.94 14.68 -9.91
CA GLU A 19 8.43 14.19 -11.20
C GLU A 19 7.32 15.07 -11.75
N LEU A 20 6.41 15.52 -10.89
CA LEU A 20 5.32 16.41 -11.26
C LEU A 20 5.83 17.78 -11.72
N LYS A 21 6.85 18.34 -11.04
CA LYS A 21 7.53 19.57 -11.50
C LYS A 21 8.24 19.36 -12.84
N ALA A 22 8.88 18.20 -13.03
CA ALA A 22 9.52 17.85 -14.30
C ALA A 22 8.49 17.71 -15.43
N GLN A 23 7.30 17.18 -15.15
CA GLN A 23 6.18 17.14 -16.10
C GLN A 23 5.69 18.55 -16.43
N ALA A 24 5.50 19.42 -15.45
CA ALA A 24 5.10 20.81 -15.68
C ALA A 24 6.12 21.58 -16.54
N ARG A 25 7.42 21.33 -16.34
CA ARG A 25 8.49 21.92 -17.15
C ARG A 25 8.42 21.45 -18.61
N ARG A 26 8.27 20.14 -18.84
CA ARG A 26 8.10 19.57 -20.18
C ARG A 26 6.83 20.08 -20.87
N LEU A 27 5.72 20.16 -20.14
CA LEU A 27 4.45 20.70 -20.64
C LEU A 27 4.60 22.15 -21.08
N ARG A 28 5.24 22.99 -20.27
CA ARG A 28 5.51 24.39 -20.62
C ARG A 28 6.35 24.50 -21.89
N GLN A 29 7.42 23.71 -22.01
CA GLN A 29 8.26 23.71 -23.21
C GLN A 29 7.47 23.32 -24.46
N ALA A 30 6.67 22.25 -24.39
CA ALA A 30 5.84 21.80 -25.50
C ALA A 30 4.77 22.85 -25.90
N MET A 31 4.25 23.61 -24.94
CA MET A 31 3.31 24.70 -25.21
C MET A 31 4.00 25.90 -25.88
N ALA A 32 5.21 26.26 -25.44
CA ALA A 32 6.01 27.32 -26.06
C ALA A 32 6.40 26.98 -27.51
N GLU A 33 6.78 25.73 -27.79
CA GLU A 33 7.07 25.25 -29.16
C GLU A 33 5.86 25.38 -30.10
N ARG A 34 4.64 25.35 -29.55
CA ARG A 34 3.38 25.54 -30.29
C ARG A 34 2.93 27.01 -30.34
N GLY A 35 3.76 27.94 -29.87
CA GLY A 35 3.48 29.37 -29.85
C GLY A 35 2.55 29.83 -28.72
N ASN A 36 2.26 28.97 -27.73
CA ASN A 36 1.43 29.29 -26.57
C ASN A 36 2.27 29.26 -25.30
N ASP A 37 3.07 30.31 -25.06
CA ASP A 37 3.87 30.37 -23.84
C ASP A 37 2.98 30.55 -22.61
N ILE A 38 3.20 29.70 -21.60
CA ILE A 38 2.46 29.71 -20.35
C ILE A 38 3.42 29.90 -19.18
N ALA A 39 2.96 30.60 -18.15
CA ALA A 39 3.70 30.72 -16.90
C ALA A 39 3.92 29.34 -16.26
N HIS A 40 5.00 29.20 -15.49
CA HIS A 40 5.31 27.93 -14.82
C HIS A 40 4.22 27.51 -13.83
N SER A 41 3.64 28.46 -13.10
CA SER A 41 2.48 28.21 -12.23
C SER A 41 1.28 27.67 -13.01
N ALA A 42 0.97 28.22 -14.18
CA ALA A 42 -0.11 27.74 -15.04
C ALA A 42 0.14 26.29 -15.53
N ALA A 43 1.40 25.94 -15.82
CA ALA A 43 1.76 24.57 -16.17
C ALA A 43 1.54 23.58 -15.01
N LEU A 44 1.84 23.99 -13.76
CA LEU A 44 1.57 23.17 -12.57
C LEU A 44 0.06 22.94 -12.36
N GLU A 45 -0.75 23.98 -12.57
CA GLU A 45 -2.21 23.86 -12.49
C GLU A 45 -2.78 22.92 -13.57
N LEU A 46 -2.23 22.96 -14.78
CA LEU A 46 -2.62 22.03 -15.85
C LEU A 46 -2.25 20.58 -15.51
N VAL A 47 -1.09 20.34 -14.90
CA VAL A 47 -0.71 19.02 -14.41
C VAL A 47 -1.70 18.54 -13.35
N ALA A 48 -2.10 19.38 -12.38
CA ALA A 48 -3.13 19.02 -11.40
C ALA A 48 -4.45 18.60 -12.05
N LYS A 49 -4.91 19.35 -13.06
CA LYS A 49 -6.12 19.03 -13.81
C LYS A 49 -6.01 17.73 -14.61
N GLN A 50 -4.84 17.40 -15.15
CA GLN A 50 -4.59 16.10 -15.81
C GLN A 50 -4.76 14.92 -14.84
N HIS A 51 -4.43 15.13 -13.56
CA HIS A 51 -4.64 14.16 -12.49
C HIS A 51 -6.06 14.23 -11.87
N GLY A 52 -6.98 14.98 -12.47
CA GLY A 52 -8.37 15.13 -11.99
C GLY A 52 -8.50 15.99 -10.72
N LEU A 53 -7.47 16.73 -10.35
CA LEU A 53 -7.44 17.57 -9.15
C LEU A 53 -7.70 19.04 -9.49
N ARG A 54 -8.19 19.77 -8.49
CA ARG A 54 -8.63 21.16 -8.66
C ARG A 54 -7.48 22.13 -8.88
N ASP A 55 -6.39 21.94 -8.13
CA ASP A 55 -5.26 22.86 -8.11
C ASP A 55 -3.94 22.15 -7.76
N TRP A 56 -2.82 22.81 -8.09
CA TRP A 56 -1.48 22.31 -7.77
C TRP A 56 -1.27 22.12 -6.26
N ASN A 57 -1.88 22.96 -5.43
CA ASN A 57 -1.74 22.84 -3.98
C ASN A 57 -2.33 21.51 -3.48
N THR A 58 -3.48 21.10 -4.02
CA THR A 58 -4.11 19.80 -3.73
C THR A 58 -3.25 18.64 -4.23
N LEU A 59 -2.76 18.71 -5.49
CA LEU A 59 -1.89 17.66 -6.04
C LEU A 59 -0.59 17.53 -5.25
N SER A 60 0.07 18.63 -4.93
CA SER A 60 1.33 18.63 -4.19
C SER A 60 1.14 18.17 -2.75
N ALA A 61 0.04 18.51 -2.08
CA ALA A 61 -0.28 17.97 -0.76
C ALA A 61 -0.52 16.45 -0.79
N LEU A 62 -1.17 15.94 -1.84
CA LEU A 62 -1.40 14.49 -2.02
C LEU A 62 -0.12 13.74 -2.40
N ALA A 63 0.75 14.35 -3.19
CA ALA A 63 2.08 13.81 -3.53
C ALA A 63 3.12 13.98 -2.41
N ALA A 64 2.92 14.93 -1.49
CA ALA A 64 3.75 15.16 -0.30
C ALA A 64 3.44 14.18 0.82
N LYS A 65 2.22 13.62 0.85
CA LYS A 65 1.96 12.46 1.71
C LYS A 65 2.99 11.40 1.32
N PRO A 66 3.63 10.72 2.28
CA PRO A 66 4.66 9.76 1.98
C PRO A 66 4.12 8.75 0.98
N ASN A 67 4.48 8.95 -0.29
CA ASN A 67 4.34 8.00 -1.35
C ASN A 67 5.50 7.03 -1.16
N VAL A 68 5.58 6.48 0.06
CA VAL A 68 6.31 5.27 0.32
C VAL A 68 5.50 4.27 -0.46
N ALA A 69 5.89 4.05 -1.72
CA ALA A 69 5.75 2.73 -2.31
C ALA A 69 6.03 1.79 -1.14
N PRO A 70 5.09 0.92 -0.75
CA PRO A 70 5.35 0.00 0.33
C PRO A 70 6.61 -0.74 -0.05
N SER A 71 7.75 -0.29 0.45
CA SER A 71 8.97 -1.05 0.43
C SER A 71 8.64 -2.06 1.49
N VAL A 72 7.87 -3.06 1.10
CA VAL A 72 7.55 -4.21 1.90
C VAL A 72 8.92 -4.64 2.41
N PRO A 73 9.27 -4.40 3.69
CA PRO A 73 10.65 -4.57 4.15
C PRO A 73 11.05 -6.05 4.20
N PHE A 74 10.13 -6.92 3.75
CA PHE A 74 10.27 -8.35 3.62
C PHE A 74 10.26 -8.71 2.14
N ALA A 75 11.32 -9.37 1.70
CA ALA A 75 11.37 -10.11 0.45
C ALA A 75 11.19 -11.61 0.74
N VAL A 76 11.01 -12.41 -0.31
CA VAL A 76 11.14 -13.87 -0.18
C VAL A 76 12.52 -14.20 0.38
N GLY A 77 12.56 -14.98 1.45
CA GLY A 77 13.77 -15.32 2.21
C GLY A 77 14.01 -14.45 3.45
N SER A 78 13.34 -13.31 3.60
CA SER A 78 13.48 -12.46 4.79
C SER A 78 12.99 -13.16 6.06
N ALA A 79 13.75 -12.99 7.14
CA ALA A 79 13.28 -13.34 8.48
C ALA A 79 12.24 -12.31 8.94
N VAL A 80 11.15 -12.80 9.51
CA VAL A 80 10.02 -12.00 9.99
C VAL A 80 9.59 -12.47 11.37
N ARG A 81 9.06 -11.53 12.14
CA ARG A 81 8.45 -11.79 13.44
C ARG A 81 7.16 -10.99 13.55
N GLY A 82 6.30 -11.39 14.47
CA GLY A 82 5.08 -10.67 14.74
C GLY A 82 4.05 -11.54 15.43
N ARG A 83 2.77 -11.30 15.13
CA ARG A 83 1.65 -12.02 15.72
C ARG A 83 0.74 -12.62 14.66
N TYR A 84 0.41 -13.88 14.81
CA TYR A 84 -0.59 -14.57 14.02
C TYR A 84 -1.71 -15.04 14.94
N LEU A 85 -2.94 -14.53 14.73
CA LEU A 85 -4.08 -14.77 15.62
C LEU A 85 -3.74 -14.48 17.09
N ASN A 86 -3.06 -13.35 17.33
CA ASN A 86 -2.54 -12.91 18.63
C ASN A 86 -1.41 -13.78 19.24
N GLN A 87 -0.95 -14.82 18.55
CA GLN A 87 0.17 -15.65 19.01
C GLN A 87 1.48 -15.14 18.42
N PRO A 88 2.52 -14.91 19.25
CA PRO A 88 3.82 -14.46 18.75
C PRO A 88 4.45 -15.55 17.87
N PHE A 89 5.11 -15.14 16.80
CA PHE A 89 5.86 -16.05 15.94
C PHE A 89 7.16 -15.43 15.45
N THR A 90 8.11 -16.30 15.11
CA THR A 90 9.28 -16.00 14.28
C THR A 90 9.30 -16.97 13.11
N GLY A 91 9.76 -16.50 11.95
CA GLY A 91 9.82 -17.33 10.77
C GLY A 91 10.44 -16.65 9.58
N LYS A 92 10.27 -17.28 8.41
CA LYS A 92 10.79 -16.80 7.14
C LYS A 92 9.70 -16.68 6.10
N VAL A 93 9.78 -15.63 5.30
CA VAL A 93 8.90 -15.46 4.13
C VAL A 93 9.33 -16.44 3.05
N LEU A 94 8.45 -17.36 2.68
CA LEU A 94 8.70 -18.32 1.60
C LEU A 94 8.15 -17.87 0.25
N ALA A 95 7.12 -17.03 0.26
CA ALA A 95 6.57 -16.44 -0.96
C ALA A 95 5.91 -15.10 -0.63
N LEU A 96 6.07 -14.14 -1.53
CA LEU A 96 5.40 -12.85 -1.50
C LEU A 96 4.92 -12.56 -2.92
N SER A 97 3.64 -12.25 -3.07
CA SER A 97 3.06 -11.87 -4.35
C SER A 97 2.11 -10.70 -4.18
N GLU A 98 2.31 -9.64 -4.95
CA GLU A 98 1.41 -8.49 -4.99
C GLU A 98 0.04 -8.89 -5.56
N GLN A 99 -1.02 -8.32 -5.00
CA GLN A 99 -2.40 -8.48 -5.45
C GLN A 99 -3.02 -7.11 -5.76
N ALA A 100 -4.07 -7.13 -6.58
CA ALA A 100 -4.84 -5.95 -6.90
C ALA A 100 -5.33 -5.25 -5.61
N GLY A 101 -5.24 -3.92 -5.58
CA GLY A 101 -5.66 -3.10 -4.44
C GLY A 101 -4.60 -2.87 -3.36
N GLY A 102 -3.30 -3.06 -3.67
CA GLY A 102 -2.21 -2.75 -2.73
C GLY A 102 -2.03 -3.76 -1.60
N LEU A 103 -2.65 -4.94 -1.75
CA LEU A 103 -2.50 -6.06 -0.82
C LEU A 103 -1.41 -7.00 -1.32
N HIS A 104 -0.71 -7.63 -0.40
CA HIS A 104 0.31 -8.63 -0.69
C HIS A 104 -0.11 -9.95 -0.08
N LYS A 105 -0.10 -11.01 -0.88
CA LYS A 105 -0.23 -12.37 -0.39
C LYS A 105 1.13 -12.86 0.05
N ILE A 106 1.25 -13.19 1.34
CA ILE A 106 2.47 -13.64 1.98
C ILE A 106 2.32 -15.08 2.46
N THR A 107 3.36 -15.88 2.25
CA THR A 107 3.50 -17.23 2.81
C THR A 107 4.66 -17.23 3.78
N ILE A 108 4.38 -17.55 5.04
CA ILE A 108 5.38 -17.56 6.11
C ILE A 108 5.55 -18.99 6.60
N HIS A 109 6.79 -19.40 6.81
CA HIS A 109 7.14 -20.62 7.53
C HIS A 109 7.69 -20.23 8.89
N PHE A 110 7.03 -20.69 9.95
CA PHE A 110 7.48 -20.45 11.30
C PHE A 110 8.68 -21.35 11.62
N ASP A 111 9.66 -20.81 12.33
CA ASP A 111 10.83 -21.57 12.74
C ASP A 111 10.43 -22.70 13.70
N GLU A 112 9.48 -22.40 14.60
CA GLU A 112 8.84 -23.36 15.49
C GLU A 112 7.35 -23.48 15.17
N PRO A 113 6.72 -24.68 15.28
CA PRO A 113 5.28 -24.81 15.16
C PRO A 113 4.57 -23.93 16.19
N VAL A 114 3.76 -22.98 15.72
CA VAL A 114 2.98 -22.09 16.60
C VAL A 114 1.60 -22.68 16.78
N ASP A 115 1.16 -22.87 18.03
CA ASP A 115 -0.24 -23.17 18.31
C ASP A 115 -1.07 -21.91 18.10
N VAL A 116 -1.95 -21.92 17.10
CA VAL A 116 -2.71 -20.73 16.69
C VAL A 116 -4.07 -20.61 17.40
N VAL A 117 -4.31 -21.47 18.40
CA VAL A 117 -5.55 -21.51 19.18
C VAL A 117 -5.24 -21.08 20.62
N THR A 118 -6.14 -20.30 21.21
CA THR A 118 -5.99 -19.77 22.56
C THR A 118 -6.78 -20.55 23.62
N PHE A 119 -7.58 -21.53 23.23
CA PHE A 119 -8.38 -22.36 24.15
C PHE A 119 -7.65 -23.65 24.53
N GLU A 120 -7.61 -23.97 25.82
CA GLU A 120 -6.92 -25.16 26.36
C GLU A 120 -7.47 -26.49 25.82
N SER A 121 -8.72 -26.52 25.33
CA SER A 121 -9.36 -27.74 24.85
C SER A 121 -9.00 -28.12 23.41
N PHE A 122 -8.21 -27.32 22.69
CA PHE A 122 -7.87 -27.59 21.29
C PHE A 122 -6.57 -26.91 20.85
N SER A 123 -5.66 -27.69 20.26
CA SER A 123 -4.43 -27.18 19.64
C SER A 123 -4.53 -27.20 18.12
N ALA A 124 -4.09 -26.12 17.47
CA ALA A 124 -3.89 -26.10 16.03
C ALA A 124 -2.49 -25.58 15.70
N PHE A 125 -1.51 -26.47 15.75
CA PHE A 125 -0.15 -26.15 15.37
C PHE A 125 -0.07 -25.85 13.87
N ARG A 126 0.37 -24.64 13.53
CA ARG A 126 0.73 -24.28 12.16
C ARG A 126 2.22 -24.04 12.12
N ARG A 127 2.85 -24.67 11.12
CA ARG A 127 4.25 -24.37 10.78
C ARG A 127 4.36 -23.52 9.53
N ARG A 128 3.32 -23.48 8.70
CA ARG A 128 3.24 -22.65 7.51
C ARG A 128 1.88 -22.00 7.43
N ILE A 129 1.87 -20.71 7.13
CA ILE A 129 0.64 -19.94 6.94
C ILE A 129 0.66 -19.24 5.59
N ASN A 130 -0.54 -19.02 5.06
CA ASN A 130 -0.77 -18.10 3.95
C ASN A 130 -1.70 -16.99 4.45
N ALA A 131 -1.33 -15.75 4.23
CA ALA A 131 -2.08 -14.58 4.66
C ALA A 131 -2.03 -13.49 3.58
N GLN A 132 -2.92 -12.52 3.70
CA GLN A 132 -2.84 -11.27 2.97
C GLN A 132 -2.48 -10.18 3.97
N ILE A 133 -1.57 -9.30 3.58
CA ILE A 133 -1.14 -8.13 4.34
C ILE A 133 -1.23 -6.90 3.45
N ASP A 134 -1.42 -5.73 4.03
CA ASP A 134 -1.23 -4.46 3.35
C ASP A 134 0.25 -4.08 3.29
N ALA A 135 0.48 -2.85 2.84
CA ALA A 135 1.77 -2.18 2.81
C ALA A 135 2.53 -2.20 4.15
N ASP A 136 1.79 -2.14 5.25
CA ASP A 136 2.29 -1.98 6.61
C ASP A 136 2.47 -3.34 7.30
N GLY A 137 2.34 -4.45 6.57
CA GLY A 137 2.47 -5.78 7.15
C GLY A 137 1.26 -6.20 7.99
N ILE A 138 0.12 -5.52 7.85
CA ILE A 138 -1.09 -5.76 8.62
C ILE A 138 -2.12 -6.49 7.76
N SER A 139 -2.70 -7.56 8.28
CA SER A 139 -3.80 -8.24 7.59
C SER A 139 -5.06 -7.37 7.55
N PRO A 140 -5.67 -7.13 6.37
CA PRO A 140 -6.93 -6.41 6.27
C PRO A 140 -8.10 -7.19 6.89
N ARG A 141 -7.98 -8.52 6.98
CA ARG A 141 -8.93 -9.36 7.73
C ARG A 141 -8.65 -9.27 9.23
N LYS A 142 -9.71 -8.93 9.96
CA LYS A 142 -9.77 -8.88 11.41
C LYS A 142 -10.58 -10.06 11.95
N THR A 143 -10.22 -10.53 13.14
CA THR A 143 -11.05 -11.44 13.92
C THR A 143 -12.33 -10.72 14.36
N SER A 144 -13.29 -11.47 14.90
CA SER A 144 -14.50 -10.92 15.54
C SER A 144 -14.18 -9.86 16.60
N ASP A 145 -13.01 -9.93 17.23
CA ASP A 145 -12.55 -9.02 18.28
C ASP A 145 -11.81 -7.79 17.73
N GLY A 146 -11.82 -7.58 16.41
CA GLY A 146 -11.22 -6.42 15.76
C GLY A 146 -9.70 -6.47 15.58
N VAL A 147 -9.05 -7.58 15.98
CA VAL A 147 -7.61 -7.77 15.87
C VAL A 147 -7.24 -8.32 14.48
N PRO A 148 -6.24 -7.75 13.77
CA PRO A 148 -5.75 -8.32 12.51
C PRO A 148 -5.30 -9.77 12.67
N HIS A 149 -5.61 -10.62 11.69
CA HIS A 149 -5.20 -12.03 11.73
C HIS A 149 -3.68 -12.21 11.70
N LEU A 150 -2.97 -11.28 11.07
CA LEU A 150 -1.53 -11.26 10.97
C LEU A 150 -1.06 -9.82 11.16
N LEU A 151 -0.05 -9.65 12.01
CA LEU A 151 0.67 -8.42 12.23
C LEU A 151 2.16 -8.73 12.15
N LEU A 152 2.90 -8.04 11.31
CA LEU A 152 4.37 -8.13 11.24
C LEU A 152 4.97 -6.99 12.06
N ASP A 153 5.99 -7.29 12.88
CA ASP A 153 6.75 -6.26 13.59
C ASP A 153 7.83 -5.72 12.65
N ILE A 154 7.50 -4.63 11.94
CA ILE A 154 8.40 -3.86 11.06
C ILE A 154 9.13 -2.74 11.78
#